data_AF-A0A4Q9V4V1-F1
#
_entry.id   AF-A0A4Q9V4V1-F1
#
_cell.length_a   1.000
_cell.length_b   1.000
_cell.length_c   1.000
_cell.angle_alpha   90.00
_cell.angle_beta   90.00
_cell.angle_gamma   90.00
#
_symmetry.space_group_name_H-M   'P 1'
#
loop_
_entity.id
_entity.type
_entity.pdbx_description
1 polymer ?
#
loop_
_entity_poly.entity_id
_entity_poly.type
_entity_poly.pdbx_seq_one_letter_code
_entity_poly.pdbx_strand_id
1 'polypeptide(L)'
;MEKFIEYLSTLWPLLPLLFFIIAVTFRLLDNSTSLFLQRDILINSSNVSRRLLKSQIKHNSDPEFTRKLKQALILRNLQQGFIILSILSFPFSLLFFFLG
;
A
#
# COMPACT_ATOMS: atom_id res chain seq x y z
N MET A 1 17.68 -31.76 4.12
CA MET A 1 16.53 -30.96 4.58
C MET A 1 16.98 -29.83 5.49
N GLU A 2 17.89 -30.09 6.44
CA GLU A 2 18.41 -29.08 7.38
C GLU A 2 19.03 -27.85 6.71
N LYS A 3 19.94 -28.03 5.73
CA LYS A 3 20.51 -26.90 4.96
C LYS A 3 19.46 -26.03 4.25
N PHE A 4 18.34 -26.62 3.83
CA PHE A 4 17.27 -25.87 3.18
C PHE A 4 16.52 -24.99 4.19
N ILE A 5 16.29 -25.50 5.40
CA ILE A 5 15.68 -24.73 6.50
C ILE A 5 16.62 -23.62 6.96
N GLU A 6 17.93 -23.87 7.03
CA GLU A 6 18.96 -22.89 7.40
C GLU A 6 19.06 -21.72 6.39
N TYR A 7 19.02 -22.02 5.08
CA TYR A 7 18.95 -20.96 4.08
C TYR A 7 17.62 -20.19 4.14
N LEU A 8 16.52 -20.88 4.42
CA LEU A 8 15.20 -20.26 4.50
C LEU A 8 15.06 -19.36 5.75
N SER A 9 15.58 -19.79 6.90
CA SER A 9 15.60 -19.01 8.15
C SER A 9 16.47 -17.76 8.04
N THR A 10 17.54 -17.81 7.25
CA THR A 10 18.37 -16.64 6.94
C THR A 10 17.65 -15.62 6.06
N LEU A 11 16.78 -16.07 5.15
CA LEU A 11 16.06 -15.20 4.19
C LEU A 11 14.78 -14.60 4.78
N TRP A 12 14.11 -15.32 5.68
CA TRP A 12 12.81 -14.93 6.27
C TRP A 12 12.78 -13.54 6.93
N PRO A 13 13.85 -13.09 7.62
CA PRO A 13 13.94 -11.74 8.18
C PRO A 13 13.92 -10.60 7.16
N LEU A 14 14.15 -10.89 5.88
CA LEU A 14 14.12 -9.88 4.84
C LEU A 14 12.70 -9.61 4.29
N LEU A 15 11.75 -10.54 4.48
CA LEU A 15 10.37 -10.41 3.98
C LEU A 15 9.63 -9.18 4.53
N PRO A 16 9.64 -8.87 5.83
CA PRO A 16 8.97 -7.68 6.37
C PRO A 16 9.46 -6.40 5.71
N LEU A 17 10.78 -6.30 5.50
CA LEU A 17 11.42 -5.17 4.82
C LEU A 17 10.97 -5.07 3.36
N LEU A 18 10.94 -6.20 2.65
CA LEU A 18 10.50 -6.25 1.25
C LEU A 18 9.03 -5.80 1.11
N PHE A 19 8.13 -6.30 1.95
CA PHE A 19 6.73 -5.85 1.93
C PHE A 19 6.58 -4.38 2.30
N PHE A 20 7.41 -3.88 3.23
CA PHE A 20 7.42 -2.47 3.58
C PHE A 20 7.87 -1.57 2.41
N ILE A 21 8.96 -1.94 1.72
CA ILE A 21 9.45 -1.21 0.54
C ILE A 21 8.36 -1.15 -0.53
N ILE A 22 7.72 -2.29 -0.82
CA ILE A 22 6.62 -2.35 -1.80
C ILE A 22 5.46 -1.42 -1.39
N ALA A 23 5.09 -1.41 -0.10
CA ALA A 23 4.06 -0.51 0.40
C ALA A 23 4.46 0.98 0.22
N VAL A 24 5.70 1.34 0.52
CA VAL A 24 6.20 2.71 0.33
C VAL A 24 6.17 3.10 -1.14
N THR A 25 6.57 2.21 -2.05
CA THR A 25 6.50 2.47 -3.50
C THR A 25 5.07 2.73 -3.96
N PHE A 26 4.08 1.95 -3.51
CA PHE A 26 2.68 2.22 -3.83
C PHE A 26 2.19 3.55 -3.26
N ARG A 27 2.68 3.95 -2.09
CA ARG A 27 2.39 5.26 -1.51
C ARG A 27 2.96 6.40 -2.35
N LEU A 28 4.18 6.24 -2.88
CA LEU A 28 4.82 7.24 -3.73
C LEU A 28 4.15 7.32 -5.10
N LEU A 29 3.63 6.20 -5.61
CA LEU A 29 2.90 6.16 -6.88
C LEU A 29 1.46 6.69 -6.75
N ASP A 30 0.91 6.75 -5.52
CA ASP A 30 -0.39 7.35 -5.24
C ASP A 30 -0.31 8.89 -5.39
N ASN A 31 -0.54 9.37 -6.62
CA ASN A 31 -0.60 10.79 -6.94
C ASN A 31 -2.03 11.38 -6.85
N SER A 32 -2.88 10.81 -5.99
CA SER A 32 -4.28 11.27 -5.83
C SER A 32 -4.39 12.75 -5.50
N THR A 33 -3.52 13.30 -4.66
CA THR A 33 -3.58 14.71 -4.25
C THR A 33 -3.36 15.68 -5.41
N SER A 34 -2.46 15.38 -6.34
CA SER A 34 -2.24 16.17 -7.55
C SER A 34 -3.46 16.14 -8.48
N LEU A 35 -4.14 14.98 -8.59
CA LEU A 35 -5.34 14.83 -9.41
C LEU A 35 -6.50 15.71 -8.95
N PHE A 36 -6.66 15.87 -7.64
CA PHE A 36 -7.70 16.73 -7.07
C PHE A 36 -7.34 18.23 -7.18
N LEU A 37 -6.06 18.58 -7.00
CA LEU A 37 -5.58 19.95 -7.20
C LEU A 37 -5.76 20.43 -8.65
N GLN A 38 -5.58 19.55 -9.64
CA GLN A 38 -5.80 19.87 -11.06
C GLN A 38 -7.27 20.14 -11.43
N ARG A 39 -8.22 19.79 -10.57
CA ARG A 39 -9.66 20.01 -10.79
C ARG A 39 -10.25 21.08 -9.85
N ASP A 40 -9.40 21.92 -9.25
CA ASP A 40 -9.77 22.96 -8.27
C ASP A 40 -10.60 22.43 -7.08
N ILE A 41 -10.49 21.13 -6.78
CA ILE A 41 -11.15 20.56 -5.62
C ILE A 41 -10.27 20.90 -4.42
N LEU A 42 -10.68 21.91 -3.66
CA LEU A 42 -10.07 22.32 -2.40
C LEU A 42 -10.01 21.12 -1.44
N ILE A 43 -8.83 20.54 -1.32
CA ILE A 43 -8.54 19.52 -0.32
C ILE A 43 -7.73 20.18 0.79
N ASN A 44 -8.28 20.17 2.01
CA ASN A 44 -7.61 20.72 3.18
C ASN A 44 -6.44 19.83 3.69
N SER A 45 -6.09 18.76 2.98
CA SER A 45 -5.03 17.84 3.42
C SER A 45 -4.34 17.16 2.25
N SER A 46 -3.04 16.93 2.39
CA SER A 46 -2.21 16.11 1.50
C SER A 46 -2.73 14.66 1.35
N ASN A 47 -3.65 14.22 2.21
CA ASN A 47 -4.16 12.86 2.24
C ASN A 47 -5.69 12.86 2.07
N VAL A 48 -6.15 12.77 0.82
CA VAL A 48 -7.59 12.80 0.51
C VAL A 48 -8.30 11.65 1.23
N SER A 49 -9.43 11.91 1.91
CA SER A 49 -10.12 10.86 2.66
C SER A 49 -10.73 9.81 1.71
N ARG A 50 -10.70 8.53 2.11
CA ARG A 50 -11.28 7.43 1.31
C ARG A 50 -12.76 7.62 1.03
N ARG A 51 -13.48 8.25 1.97
CA ARG A 51 -14.91 8.61 1.84
C ARG A 51 -15.11 9.65 0.74
N LEU A 52 -14.22 10.66 0.68
CA LEU A 52 -14.28 11.73 -0.31
C LEU A 52 -13.93 11.20 -1.71
N LEU A 53 -12.95 10.31 -1.86
CA LEU A 53 -12.70 9.59 -3.13
C LEU A 53 -13.94 8.83 -3.60
N LYS A 54 -14.55 8.02 -2.73
CA LYS A 54 -15.73 7.21 -3.09
C LYS A 54 -16.93 8.09 -3.46
N SER A 55 -17.13 9.20 -2.75
CA SER A 55 -18.18 10.17 -3.06
C SER A 55 -17.96 10.81 -4.43
N GLN A 56 -16.75 11.26 -4.73
CA GLN A 56 -16.41 11.84 -6.03
C GLN A 56 -16.51 10.82 -7.17
N ILE A 57 -16.10 9.57 -6.96
CA ILE A 57 -16.30 8.49 -7.96
C ILE A 57 -17.78 8.26 -8.30
N LYS A 58 -18.70 8.50 -7.34
CA LYS A 58 -20.15 8.25 -7.52
C LYS A 58 -20.89 9.45 -8.11
N HIS A 59 -20.48 10.67 -7.76
CA HIS A 59 -21.19 11.90 -8.11
C HIS A 59 -20.58 12.66 -9.29
N ASN A 60 -19.36 12.31 -9.71
CA ASN A 60 -18.68 13.04 -10.78
C ASN A 60 -18.96 12.39 -12.14
N SER A 61 -19.33 13.21 -13.12
CA SER A 61 -19.71 12.78 -14.47
C SER A 61 -18.52 12.61 -15.40
N ASP A 62 -17.33 13.07 -15.02
CA ASP A 62 -16.10 12.94 -15.82
C ASP A 62 -15.54 11.50 -15.75
N PRO A 63 -15.59 10.72 -16.84
CA PRO A 63 -15.11 9.34 -16.86
C PRO A 63 -13.59 9.24 -16.71
N GLU A 64 -12.81 10.21 -17.19
CA GLU A 64 -11.35 10.16 -17.11
C GLU A 64 -10.90 10.39 -15.67
N PHE A 65 -11.48 11.39 -15.01
CA PHE A 65 -11.22 11.70 -13.60
C PHE A 65 -11.63 10.53 -12.69
N THR A 66 -12.82 9.97 -12.93
CA THR A 66 -13.31 8.80 -12.18
C THR A 66 -12.40 7.59 -12.32
N ARG A 67 -11.82 7.35 -13.51
CA ARG A 67 -10.86 6.27 -13.74
C ARG A 67 -9.57 6.47 -12.92
N LYS A 68 -9.02 7.68 -12.91
CA LYS A 68 -7.82 8.01 -12.13
C LYS A 68 -8.07 7.91 -10.62
N LEU A 69 -9.25 8.34 -10.15
CA LEU A 69 -9.67 8.16 -8.76
C LEU A 69 -9.81 6.68 -8.35
N LYS A 70 -10.37 5.84 -9.22
CA LYS A 70 -10.43 4.39 -8.98
C LYS A 70 -9.04 3.76 -8.90
N GLN A 71 -8.12 4.15 -9.79
CA GLN A 71 -6.73 3.69 -9.74
C GLN A 71 -6.05 4.07 -8.43
N ALA A 72 -6.17 5.34 -8.00
CA ALA A 72 -5.65 5.77 -6.71
C ALA A 72 -6.23 4.98 -5.53
N LEU A 73 -7.53 4.67 -5.57
CA LEU A 73 -8.17 3.85 -4.54
C LEU A 73 -7.60 2.42 -4.50
N ILE A 74 -7.36 1.81 -5.67
CA ILE A 74 -6.75 0.48 -5.78
C ILE A 74 -5.33 0.49 -5.21
N LEU A 75 -4.53 1.47 -5.61
CA LEU A 75 -3.15 1.65 -5.11
C LEU A 75 -3.11 1.77 -3.58
N ARG A 76 -4.01 2.58 -3.01
CA ARG A 76 -4.12 2.75 -1.57
C ARG A 76 -4.55 1.46 -0.85
N ASN A 77 -5.44 0.67 -1.47
CA ASN A 77 -5.82 -0.64 -0.93
C ASN A 77 -4.63 -1.61 -0.96
N LEU A 78 -3.87 -1.65 -2.05
CA LEU A 78 -2.66 -2.46 -2.18
C LEU A 78 -1.63 -2.07 -1.12
N GLN A 79 -1.33 -0.78 -0.99
CA GLN A 79 -0.43 -0.25 0.04
C GLN A 79 -0.84 -0.75 1.43
N GLN A 80 -2.13 -0.60 1.80
CA GLN A 80 -2.63 -1.07 3.10
C GLN A 80 -2.45 -2.58 3.26
N GLY A 81 -2.71 -3.36 2.21
CA GLY A 81 -2.45 -4.80 2.19
C GLY A 81 -0.99 -5.13 2.47
N PHE A 82 -0.05 -4.49 1.77
CA PHE A 82 1.39 -4.70 1.96
C PHE A 82 1.90 -4.25 3.33
N ILE A 83 1.34 -3.18 3.91
CA ILE A 83 1.64 -2.79 5.29
C ILE A 83 1.19 -3.89 6.26
N ILE A 84 -0.04 -4.40 6.10
CA ILE A 84 -0.56 -5.48 6.95
C ILE A 84 0.30 -6.74 6.80
N LEU A 85 0.68 -7.12 5.56
CA LEU A 85 1.59 -8.24 5.32
C LEU A 85 2.95 -8.04 5.98
N SER A 86 3.52 -6.83 5.90
CA SER A 86 4.79 -6.50 6.56
C SER A 86 4.71 -6.68 8.08
N ILE A 87 3.65 -6.14 8.70
CA ILE A 87 3.41 -6.26 10.15
C ILE A 87 3.20 -7.72 10.56
N LEU A 88 2.40 -8.47 9.81
CA LEU A 88 2.16 -9.88 10.07
C LEU A 88 3.41 -10.73 9.84
N SER A 89 4.24 -10.39 8.86
CA SER A 89 5.49 -11.11 8.59
C SER A 89 6.52 -10.93 9.70
N PHE A 90 6.41 -9.88 10.51
CA PHE A 90 7.34 -9.57 11.59
C PHE A 90 7.37 -10.64 12.70
N PRO A 91 6.25 -11.04 13.34
CA PRO A 91 6.25 -12.13 14.32
C PRO A 91 6.63 -13.47 13.70
N PHE A 92 6.24 -13.76 12.44
CA PHE A 92 6.68 -14.97 11.76
C PHE A 92 8.20 -15.00 11.57
N SER A 93 8.79 -13.87 11.16
CA SER A 93 10.24 -13.74 11.05
C SER A 93 10.94 -13.96 12.38
N LEU A 94 10.43 -13.38 13.48
CA LEU A 94 10.99 -13.60 14.82
C LEU A 94 10.93 -15.06 15.23
N LEU A 95 9.79 -15.73 15.03
CA LEU A 95 9.64 -17.15 15.36
C LEU A 95 10.65 -18.02 14.59
N PHE A 96 10.80 -17.83 13.28
CA PHE A 96 11.77 -18.60 12.49
C PHE A 96 13.23 -18.28 12.84
N PHE A 97 13.52 -17.05 13.27
CA PHE A 97 14.85 -16.68 13.72
C PHE A 97 15.23 -17.34 15.07
N PHE A 98 14.29 -17.46 16.00
CA PHE A 98 14.55 -18.10 17.30
C PHE A 98 14.42 -19.62 17.29
N LEU A 99 13.67 -20.19 16.34
CA LEU A 99 13.47 -21.64 16.20
C LEU A 99 14.52 -22.31 15.29
N GLY A 100 15.21 -21.51 14.46
CA GLY A 100 16.26 -21.94 13.53
C GLY A 100 17.64 -21.98 14.13
#